data_AF-A0AAQ0HHS0-F1
#
_entry.id   AF-A0AAQ0HHS0-F1
#
_cell.length_a   1.000
_cell.length_b   1.000
_cell.length_c   1.000
_cell.angle_alpha   90.00
_cell.angle_beta   90.00
_cell.angle_gamma   90.00
#
_symmetry.space_group_name_H-M   'P 1'
#
loop_
_entity.id
_entity.type
_entity.pdbx_description
1 polymer ?
#
loop_
_entity_poly.entity_id
_entity_poly.type
_entity_poly.pdbx_seq_one_letter_code
_entity_poly.pdbx_strand_id
1 'polypeptide(L)'
;MKRRDLMRLAPAALAAGAVPVAAVAAEETPVMRVFSEWKRANDFAHSQADDEAFEKALGERWEVEQRLMQTPSQNERDVLIKIIAWTNFGDGDLESGNPISQPIWAEARALVAA
;
A
#
# COMPACT_ATOMS: atom_id res chain seq x y z
N MET A 1 44.54 -46.05 -10.47
CA MET A 1 43.85 -44.76 -10.77
C MET A 1 44.18 -43.75 -9.68
N LYS A 2 44.83 -42.64 -10.02
CA LYS A 2 45.34 -41.65 -9.05
C LYS A 2 44.31 -40.54 -8.86
N ARG A 3 44.04 -40.17 -7.60
CA ARG A 3 43.04 -39.17 -7.15
C ARG A 3 43.21 -37.75 -7.73
N ARG A 4 44.23 -37.51 -8.58
CA ARG A 4 44.60 -36.20 -9.12
C ARG A 4 43.94 -35.85 -10.45
N ASP A 5 43.29 -36.80 -11.12
CA ASP A 5 42.59 -36.55 -12.39
C ASP A 5 41.14 -36.07 -12.20
N LEU A 6 40.60 -36.16 -10.97
CA LEU A 6 39.22 -35.77 -10.65
C LEU A 6 39.01 -34.25 -10.44
N MET A 7 40.07 -33.45 -10.36
CA MET A 7 39.94 -31.99 -10.12
C MET A 7 40.09 -31.12 -11.37
N ARG A 8 40.09 -31.70 -12.57
CA ARG A 8 40.25 -30.95 -13.84
C ARG A 8 38.98 -30.80 -14.69
N LEU A 9 37.83 -31.28 -14.21
CA LEU A 9 36.53 -30.97 -14.80
C LEU A 9 35.98 -29.70 -14.12
N ALA A 10 36.19 -28.57 -14.78
CA ALA A 10 35.58 -27.29 -14.41
C ALA A 10 34.04 -27.41 -14.35
N PRO A 11 33.39 -26.61 -13.50
CA PRO A 11 32.14 -25.99 -13.89
C PRO A 11 32.38 -24.49 -14.04
N ALA A 12 32.47 -24.06 -15.30
CA ALA A 12 32.07 -22.74 -15.73
C ALA A 12 30.55 -22.57 -15.52
N ALA A 13 30.11 -22.58 -14.25
CA ALA A 13 28.71 -22.53 -13.84
C ALA A 13 28.50 -21.57 -12.65
N LEU A 14 29.28 -20.48 -12.60
CA LEU A 14 29.07 -19.37 -11.67
C LEU A 14 28.55 -18.11 -12.37
N ALA A 15 28.07 -18.22 -13.61
CA ALA A 15 27.54 -17.10 -14.40
C ALA A 15 26.05 -17.28 -14.75
N ALA A 16 25.27 -17.94 -13.89
CA ALA A 16 23.83 -18.03 -14.02
C ALA A 16 23.20 -17.80 -12.65
N GLY A 17 22.59 -16.62 -12.46
CA GLY A 17 21.63 -16.42 -11.37
C GLY A 17 21.98 -15.39 -10.29
N ALA A 18 22.83 -14.40 -10.56
CA ALA A 18 22.68 -13.12 -9.87
C ALA A 18 21.76 -12.25 -10.74
N VAL A 19 20.48 -12.60 -10.80
CA VAL A 19 19.47 -11.63 -11.22
C VAL A 19 19.52 -10.56 -10.14
N PRO A 20 19.90 -9.31 -10.43
CA PRO A 20 19.63 -8.27 -9.47
C PRO A 20 18.12 -8.31 -9.31
N VAL A 21 17.64 -8.63 -8.10
CA VAL A 21 16.34 -8.14 -7.66
C VAL A 21 16.52 -6.63 -7.60
N ALA A 22 16.50 -6.00 -8.78
CA ALA A 22 16.04 -4.64 -8.87
C ALA A 22 14.66 -4.74 -8.28
N ALA A 23 14.52 -4.30 -7.03
CA ALA A 23 13.26 -3.85 -6.53
C ALA A 23 12.77 -2.91 -7.63
N VAL A 24 11.87 -3.42 -8.48
CA VAL A 24 11.11 -2.58 -9.40
C VAL A 24 10.39 -1.69 -8.42
N ALA A 25 10.93 -0.49 -8.18
CA ALA A 25 10.25 0.52 -7.42
C ALA A 25 8.91 0.64 -8.13
N ALA A 26 7.86 0.11 -7.50
CA ALA A 26 6.53 0.11 -8.10
C ALA A 26 6.26 1.56 -8.47
N GLU A 27 6.13 1.80 -9.77
CA GLU A 27 5.99 3.15 -10.29
C GLU A 27 4.79 3.79 -9.58
N GLU A 28 4.99 4.97 -9.01
CA GLU A 28 3.94 5.64 -8.24
C GLU A 28 2.73 5.85 -9.15
N THR A 29 1.62 5.17 -8.85
CA THR A 29 0.38 5.33 -9.61
C THR A 29 -0.30 6.66 -9.23
N PRO A 30 -1.14 7.22 -10.11
CA PRO A 30 -1.99 8.36 -9.75
C PRO A 30 -2.85 8.11 -8.50
N VAL A 31 -3.34 6.88 -8.30
CA VAL A 31 -4.12 6.51 -7.11
C VAL A 31 -3.25 6.58 -5.85
N MET A 32 -2.01 6.11 -5.87
CA MET A 32 -1.08 6.21 -4.73
C MET A 32 -0.78 7.67 -4.36
N ARG A 33 -0.67 8.55 -5.36
CA ARG A 33 -0.47 9.98 -5.13
C ARG A 33 -1.68 10.63 -4.45
N VAL A 34 -2.88 10.44 -4.99
CA VAL A 34 -4.10 10.99 -4.40
C VAL A 34 -4.40 10.37 -3.03
N PHE A 35 -4.06 9.11 -2.82
CA PHE A 35 -4.17 8.46 -1.51
C PHE A 35 -3.25 9.11 -0.46
N SER A 36 -2.05 9.51 -0.86
CA SER A 36 -1.14 10.26 0.04
C SER A 36 -1.71 11.62 0.42
N GLU A 37 -2.42 12.30 -0.49
CA GLU A 37 -3.18 13.52 -0.18
C GLU A 37 -4.33 13.22 0.79
N TRP A 38 -5.10 12.15 0.53
CA TRP A 38 -6.20 11.72 1.39
C TRP A 38 -5.71 11.42 2.82
N LYS A 39 -4.58 10.72 2.98
CA LYS A 39 -4.00 10.44 4.30
C LYS A 39 -3.70 11.72 5.06
N ARG A 40 -3.05 12.70 4.41
CA ARG A 40 -2.75 13.99 5.04
C ARG A 40 -4.01 14.77 5.42
N ALA A 41 -5.03 14.76 4.56
CA ALA A 41 -6.30 15.41 4.85
C ALA A 41 -7.05 14.71 6.00
N ASN A 42 -7.00 13.38 6.06
CA ASN A 42 -7.58 12.57 7.12
C ASN A 42 -6.88 12.81 8.46
N ASP A 43 -5.55 12.80 8.48
CA ASP A 43 -4.74 13.09 9.67
C ASP A 43 -4.98 14.53 10.15
N PHE A 44 -5.09 15.49 9.22
CA PHE A 44 -5.39 16.88 9.53
C PHE A 44 -6.77 17.04 10.17
N ALA A 45 -7.81 16.39 9.61
CA ALA A 45 -9.15 16.39 10.19
C ALA A 45 -9.11 15.86 11.64
N HIS A 46 -8.51 14.69 11.88
CA HIS A 46 -8.43 14.10 13.23
C HIS A 46 -7.52 14.88 14.20
N SER A 47 -6.73 15.84 13.71
CA SER A 47 -5.95 16.74 14.56
C SER A 47 -6.73 17.95 15.07
N GLN A 48 -7.93 18.22 14.53
CA GLN A 48 -8.75 19.36 14.95
C GLN A 48 -9.38 19.08 16.31
N ALA A 49 -9.28 20.05 17.22
CA ALA A 49 -9.89 19.99 18.56
C ALA A 49 -11.25 20.69 18.63
N ASP A 50 -11.59 21.47 17.61
CA ASP A 50 -12.83 22.23 17.50
C ASP A 50 -13.76 21.56 16.48
N ASP A 51 -15.04 21.43 16.82
CA ASP A 51 -16.03 20.70 16.01
C ASP A 51 -16.28 21.38 14.66
N GLU A 52 -16.34 22.72 14.61
CA GLU A 52 -16.54 23.45 13.35
C GLU A 52 -15.33 23.29 12.42
N ALA A 53 -14.12 23.37 12.99
CA ALA A 53 -12.88 23.11 12.26
C ALA A 53 -12.80 21.65 11.78
N PHE A 54 -13.25 20.69 12.61
CA PHE A 54 -13.29 19.26 12.25
C PHE A 54 -14.23 19.01 11.07
N GLU A 55 -15.47 19.51 11.13
CA GLU A 55 -16.46 19.35 10.05
C GLU A 55 -15.98 19.98 8.73
N LYS A 56 -15.35 21.16 8.81
CA LYS A 56 -14.75 21.78 7.64
C LYS A 56 -13.63 20.90 7.04
N ALA A 57 -12.74 20.39 7.89
CA ALA A 57 -11.64 19.52 7.46
C ALA A 57 -12.14 18.18 6.89
N LEU A 58 -13.25 17.64 7.41
CA LEU A 58 -13.92 16.47 6.83
C LEU A 58 -14.47 16.76 5.43
N GLY A 59 -15.05 17.95 5.22
CA GLY A 59 -15.49 18.39 3.90
C GLY A 59 -14.33 18.44 2.88
N GLU A 60 -13.20 19.03 3.28
CA GLU A 60 -11.99 19.07 2.44
C GLU A 60 -11.44 17.67 2.17
N ARG A 61 -11.38 16.80 3.19
CA ARG A 61 -10.98 15.38 3.04
C ARG A 61 -11.93 14.62 2.10
N TRP A 62 -13.23 14.90 2.14
CA TRP A 62 -14.23 14.28 1.27
C TRP A 62 -14.04 14.64 -0.20
N GLU A 63 -13.64 15.88 -0.52
CA GLU A 63 -13.29 16.26 -1.89
C GLU A 63 -12.09 15.46 -2.42
N VAL A 64 -11.08 15.22 -1.57
CA VAL A 64 -9.94 14.37 -1.92
C VAL A 64 -10.38 12.91 -2.14
N GLU A 65 -11.27 12.40 -1.29
CA GLU A 65 -11.80 11.04 -1.42
C GLU A 65 -12.60 10.83 -2.71
N GLN A 66 -13.44 11.79 -3.10
CA GLN A 66 -14.15 11.73 -4.38
C GLN A 66 -13.18 11.68 -5.56
N ARG A 67 -12.12 12.51 -5.54
CA ARG A 67 -11.06 12.46 -6.56
C ARG A 67 -10.35 11.10 -6.57
N LEU A 68 -10.07 10.53 -5.40
CA LEU A 68 -9.45 9.22 -5.27
C LEU A 68 -10.32 8.13 -5.92
N MET A 69 -11.64 8.15 -5.68
CA MET A 69 -12.56 7.18 -6.27
C MET A 69 -12.64 7.30 -7.79
N GLN A 70 -12.62 8.53 -8.32
CA GLN A 70 -12.66 8.81 -9.75
C GLN A 70 -11.34 8.52 -10.49
N THR A 71 -10.21 8.51 -9.79
CA THR A 71 -8.89 8.26 -10.40
C THR A 71 -8.80 6.82 -10.90
N PRO A 72 -8.54 6.55 -12.19
CA PRO A 72 -8.50 5.17 -12.70
C PRO A 72 -7.40 4.32 -12.03
N SER A 73 -7.76 3.10 -11.62
CA SER A 73 -6.80 2.12 -11.08
C SER A 73 -5.94 1.56 -12.21
N GLN A 74 -4.62 1.50 -12.00
CA GLN A 74 -3.65 0.94 -12.94
C GLN A 74 -3.25 -0.51 -12.58
N ASN A 75 -3.52 -0.93 -11.34
CA ASN A 75 -3.24 -2.28 -10.84
C ASN A 75 -4.21 -2.65 -9.69
N GLU A 76 -4.08 -3.86 -9.18
CA GLU A 76 -4.85 -4.41 -8.06
C GLU A 76 -4.61 -3.65 -6.73
N ARG A 77 -3.40 -3.13 -6.51
CA ARG A 77 -3.06 -2.35 -5.32
C ARG A 77 -3.88 -1.06 -5.26
N ASP A 78 -4.10 -0.42 -6.40
CA ASP A 78 -4.92 0.79 -6.49
C ASP A 78 -6.38 0.52 -6.10
N VAL A 79 -6.93 -0.64 -6.49
CA VAL A 79 -8.29 -1.03 -6.09
C VAL A 79 -8.35 -1.21 -4.57
N LEU A 80 -7.36 -1.89 -3.99
CA LEU A 80 -7.28 -2.07 -2.53
C LEU A 80 -7.15 -0.74 -1.79
N ILE A 81 -6.32 0.18 -2.28
CA ILE A 81 -6.18 1.55 -1.72
C ILE A 81 -7.52 2.27 -1.68
N LYS A 82 -8.33 2.18 -2.74
CA LYS A 82 -9.64 2.84 -2.77
C LYS A 82 -10.59 2.25 -1.73
N ILE A 83 -10.64 0.93 -1.60
CA ILE A 83 -11.47 0.25 -0.60
C ILE A 83 -11.06 0.70 0.82
N ILE A 84 -9.74 0.74 1.08
CA ILE A 84 -9.18 1.19 2.35
C ILE A 84 -9.58 2.63 2.67
N ALA A 85 -9.44 3.56 1.72
CA ALA A 85 -9.79 4.95 1.93
C ALA A 85 -11.29 5.12 2.17
N TRP A 86 -12.12 4.51 1.32
CA TRP A 86 -13.58 4.59 1.41
C TRP A 86 -14.15 4.05 2.72
N THR A 87 -13.52 3.01 3.27
CA THR A 87 -13.92 2.40 4.55
C THR A 87 -13.21 3.00 5.75
N ASN A 88 -12.28 3.94 5.54
CA ASN A 88 -11.35 4.43 6.55
C ASN A 88 -10.73 3.29 7.38
N PHE A 89 -10.11 2.32 6.70
CA PHE A 89 -9.55 1.11 7.33
C PHE A 89 -10.54 0.32 8.22
N GLY A 90 -11.83 0.34 7.85
CA GLY A 90 -12.89 -0.36 8.57
C GLY A 90 -13.61 0.46 9.62
N ASP A 91 -13.23 1.71 9.86
CA ASP A 91 -13.97 2.59 10.80
C ASP A 91 -15.39 2.88 10.29
N GLY A 92 -15.58 2.89 8.97
CA GLY A 92 -16.90 3.03 8.34
C GLY A 92 -17.69 1.72 8.22
N ASP A 93 -17.17 0.60 8.72
CA ASP A 93 -17.84 -0.70 8.67
C ASP A 93 -18.93 -0.79 9.76
N LEU A 94 -20.09 -1.31 9.38
CA LEU A 94 -21.18 -1.63 10.32
C LEU A 94 -20.80 -2.77 11.28
N GLU A 95 -19.78 -3.55 10.92
CA GLU A 95 -19.15 -4.59 11.74
C GLU A 95 -17.91 -4.08 12.51
N SER A 96 -17.80 -2.76 12.73
CA SER A 96 -16.71 -2.17 13.52
C SER A 96 -16.63 -2.83 14.91
N GLY A 97 -15.50 -3.50 15.18
CA GLY A 97 -15.29 -4.29 16.40
C GLY A 97 -15.40 -5.81 16.24
N ASN A 98 -15.78 -6.31 15.06
CA ASN A 98 -15.74 -7.75 14.79
C ASN A 98 -14.30 -8.27 14.78
N PRO A 99 -13.93 -9.27 15.61
CA PRO A 99 -12.56 -9.77 15.68
C PRO A 99 -12.07 -10.40 14.36
N ILE A 100 -12.99 -10.81 13.47
CA ILE A 100 -12.65 -11.40 12.16
C ILE A 100 -12.15 -10.32 11.18
N SER A 101 -12.57 -9.06 11.32
CA SER A 101 -12.14 -7.99 10.42
C SER A 101 -10.77 -7.40 10.80
N GLN A 102 -10.33 -7.56 12.06
CA GLN A 102 -9.06 -7.00 12.53
C GLN A 102 -7.82 -7.49 11.75
N PRO A 103 -7.64 -8.79 11.46
CA PRO A 103 -6.50 -9.27 10.67
C PRO A 103 -6.46 -8.65 9.27
N ILE A 104 -7.63 -8.53 8.61
CA ILE A 104 -7.74 -7.97 7.26
C ILE A 104 -7.24 -6.51 7.25
N TRP A 105 -7.66 -5.71 8.23
CA TRP A 105 -7.24 -4.31 8.31
C TRP A 105 -5.77 -4.16 8.73
N ALA A 106 -5.23 -5.08 9.51
CA ALA A 106 -3.80 -5.12 9.82
C ALA A 106 -2.95 -5.42 8.58
N GLU A 107 -3.36 -6.41 7.76
CA GLU A 107 -2.71 -6.74 6.49
C GLU A 107 -2.82 -5.58 5.49
N ALA A 108 -4.00 -4.96 5.37
CA ALA A 108 -4.24 -3.80 4.53
C ALA A 108 -3.29 -2.64 4.88
N ARG A 109 -3.13 -2.32 6.18
CA ARG A 109 -2.16 -1.32 6.66
C ARG A 109 -0.73 -1.67 6.25
N ALA A 110 -0.32 -2.93 6.40
CA ALA A 110 1.01 -3.37 5.99
C ALA A 110 1.25 -3.24 4.48
N LEU A 111 0.21 -3.44 3.65
CA LEU A 111 0.30 -3.37 2.19
C LEU A 111 0.35 -1.92 1.65
N VAL A 112 -0.28 -0.97 2.33
CA VAL A 112 -0.33 0.45 1.89
C VAL A 112 0.61 1.37 2.67
N ALA A 113 1.26 0.88 3.73
CA ALA A 113 2.37 1.56 4.39
C ALA A 113 3.64 1.45 3.53
N ALA A 114 3.74 2.35 2.55
CA ALA A 114 5.00 2.80 1.96
C ALA A 114 5.27 4.23 2.44
#